data_AF-A0A7X7FJT6-F1
#
_entry.id   AF-A0A7X7FJT6-F1
#
_cell.length_a   1.000
_cell.length_b   1.000
_cell.length_c   1.000
_cell.angle_alpha   90.00
_cell.angle_beta   90.00
_cell.angle_gamma   90.00
#
_symmetry.space_group_name_H-M   'P 1'
#
loop_
_entity.id
_entity.type
_entity.pdbx_description
1 polymer ?
#
loop_
_entity_poly.entity_id
_entity_poly.type
_entity_poly.pdbx_seq_one_letter_code
_entity_poly.pdbx_strand_id
1 'polypeptide(L)'
;ILGMDDSHRTASHIAAQVIPAALAVAETCGTSGADLLAAIVAAYELAVPVGHALRRTTRERGQDLKGVVGVLAATVAAGRCAGLDAEQLALALGLAVDMASGTEQYVYDKDGCDTKDLIAGFAARNAVFATRLVQAGFRGPLSGLDGEYGFFRAYGEGYASDMFDDLGRDFAILTTGFKPHGGCRHTHQAVDAVQQILRSGPVDTTDIERVVIGTYRYATEPSFRAAADPATRELAGLSIRVAGAVSLVRHSAWPDDYAAWDAPEVRRLRHITDVVVDPEIDRTFPQKNGCRVTLQFKDGSVREGYVEYAKGEPEFPISEGELQEKFAALTREILPASTAAEIYDRCMALDKLPNVRSLLALAKTPGLV
;
A
#
# COMPACT_ATOMS: atom_id res chain seq x y z
N ILE A 1 -8.74 -0.29 3.11
CA ILE A 1 -9.68 0.51 3.93
C ILE A 1 -9.00 1.75 4.48
N LEU A 2 -8.20 1.66 5.55
CA LEU A 2 -7.58 2.84 6.19
C LEU A 2 -6.41 3.46 5.41
N GLY A 3 -5.99 2.85 4.31
CA GLY A 3 -4.82 3.27 3.54
C GLY A 3 -3.50 3.12 4.30
N MET A 4 -3.44 2.22 5.28
CA MET A 4 -2.32 1.96 6.19
C MET A 4 -1.56 0.67 5.87
N ASP A 5 -1.93 0.02 4.77
CA ASP A 5 -1.29 -1.16 4.20
C ASP A 5 0.13 -0.86 3.69
N ASP A 6 0.82 -1.90 3.25
CA ASP A 6 2.16 -1.77 2.68
C ASP A 6 2.15 -0.95 1.38
N SER A 7 3.33 -0.52 0.94
CA SER A 7 3.46 0.15 -0.35
C SER A 7 4.84 -0.09 -0.95
N HIS A 8 4.84 -0.55 -2.20
CA HIS A 8 6.02 -0.67 -3.05
C HIS A 8 6.01 0.43 -4.11
N ARG A 9 7.15 1.08 -4.35
CA ARG A 9 7.26 2.25 -5.25
C ARG A 9 6.78 1.98 -6.68
N THR A 10 6.96 0.75 -7.17
CA THR A 10 6.61 0.35 -8.55
C THR A 10 5.44 -0.63 -8.63
N ALA A 11 5.07 -1.29 -7.53
CA ALA A 11 4.11 -2.39 -7.52
C ALA A 11 2.88 -2.11 -6.63
N SER A 12 2.74 -0.87 -6.13
CA SER A 12 1.59 -0.41 -5.36
C SER A 12 1.40 -1.17 -4.04
N HIS A 13 0.23 -1.74 -3.78
CA HIS A 13 -0.14 -2.43 -2.55
C HIS A 13 -0.19 -3.93 -2.81
N ILE A 14 0.59 -4.73 -2.07
CA ILE A 14 0.75 -6.17 -2.29
C ILE A 14 0.19 -6.98 -1.11
N ALA A 15 0.41 -6.52 0.13
CA ALA A 15 -0.05 -7.23 1.32
C ALA A 15 -1.59 -7.34 1.36
N ALA A 16 -2.28 -6.31 0.87
CA ALA A 16 -3.74 -6.20 0.96
C ALA A 16 -4.49 -7.32 0.22
N GLN A 17 -3.87 -7.95 -0.77
CA GLN A 17 -4.45 -9.09 -1.51
C GLN A 17 -3.78 -10.41 -1.10
N VAL A 18 -2.45 -10.39 -0.92
CA VAL A 18 -1.65 -11.58 -0.63
C VAL A 18 -1.94 -12.15 0.76
N ILE A 19 -1.88 -11.31 1.80
CA ILE A 19 -2.02 -11.76 3.19
C ILE A 19 -3.40 -12.40 3.44
N PRO A 20 -4.56 -11.79 3.11
CA PRO A 20 -5.84 -12.43 3.35
C PRO A 20 -6.04 -13.73 2.57
N ALA A 21 -5.57 -13.81 1.31
CA ALA A 21 -5.67 -15.04 0.52
C ALA A 21 -4.81 -16.17 1.10
N ALA A 22 -3.57 -15.85 1.48
CA ALA A 22 -2.65 -16.79 2.09
C ALA A 22 -3.18 -17.31 3.43
N LEU A 23 -3.62 -16.42 4.33
CA LEU A 23 -4.17 -16.80 5.64
C LEU A 23 -5.41 -17.68 5.51
N ALA A 24 -6.33 -17.36 4.59
CA ALA A 24 -7.55 -18.16 4.36
C ALA A 24 -7.22 -19.59 3.93
N VAL A 25 -6.29 -19.78 2.99
CA VAL A 25 -5.88 -21.12 2.56
C VAL A 25 -5.06 -21.81 3.65
N ALA A 26 -4.10 -21.11 4.25
CA ALA A 26 -3.22 -21.64 5.27
C ALA A 26 -3.98 -22.15 6.50
N GLU A 27 -5.05 -21.47 6.91
CA GLU A 27 -5.94 -21.94 7.96
C GLU A 27 -6.57 -23.29 7.62
N THR A 28 -7.16 -23.39 6.43
CA THR A 28 -7.87 -24.61 6.02
C THR A 28 -6.91 -25.79 5.82
N CYS A 29 -5.72 -25.53 5.26
CA CYS A 29 -4.70 -26.55 5.00
C CYS A 29 -3.85 -26.87 6.23
N GLY A 30 -3.90 -26.06 7.29
CA GLY A 30 -3.09 -26.26 8.48
C GLY A 30 -1.59 -26.03 8.23
N THR A 31 -1.27 -25.07 7.37
CA THR A 31 0.10 -24.73 6.95
C THR A 31 0.95 -24.28 8.14
N SER A 32 2.24 -24.58 8.11
CA SER A 32 3.20 -24.07 9.11
C SER A 32 3.43 -22.57 8.90
N GLY A 33 3.91 -21.86 9.93
CA GLY A 33 4.22 -20.45 9.78
C GLY A 33 5.42 -20.19 8.87
N ALA A 34 6.42 -21.09 8.85
CA ALA A 34 7.54 -21.02 7.90
C ALA A 34 7.06 -21.16 6.44
N ASP A 35 6.16 -22.10 6.15
CA ASP A 35 5.60 -22.27 4.81
C ASP A 35 4.70 -21.09 4.39
N LEU A 36 3.95 -20.51 5.34
CA LEU A 36 3.18 -19.29 5.10
C LEU A 36 4.10 -18.12 4.74
N LEU A 37 5.20 -17.92 5.48
CA LEU A 37 6.19 -16.89 5.18
C LEU A 37 6.80 -17.10 3.79
N ALA A 38 7.20 -18.32 3.45
CA ALA A 38 7.74 -18.64 2.13
C ALA A 38 6.72 -18.38 1.00
N ALA A 39 5.45 -18.69 1.22
CA ALA A 39 4.36 -18.42 0.28
C ALA A 39 4.16 -16.91 0.06
N ILE A 40 4.22 -16.11 1.13
CA ILE A 40 4.14 -14.64 1.07
C ILE A 40 5.36 -14.10 0.31
N VAL A 41 6.58 -14.52 0.65
CA VAL A 41 7.81 -14.10 -0.04
C VAL A 41 7.70 -14.38 -1.55
N ALA A 42 7.29 -15.59 -1.94
CA ALA A 42 7.12 -15.96 -3.34
C ALA A 42 6.08 -15.10 -4.08
N ALA A 43 5.05 -14.62 -3.39
CA ALA A 43 4.07 -13.71 -3.99
C ALA A 43 4.67 -12.32 -4.28
N TYR A 44 5.54 -11.80 -3.41
CA TYR A 44 6.25 -10.53 -3.66
C TYR A 44 7.27 -10.66 -4.80
N GLU A 45 7.98 -11.80 -4.85
CA GLU A 45 8.89 -12.15 -5.95
C GLU A 45 8.19 -12.13 -7.32
N LEU A 46 6.90 -12.47 -7.39
CA LEU A 46 6.10 -12.31 -8.61
C LEU A 46 5.60 -10.87 -8.77
N ALA A 47 5.01 -10.29 -7.72
CA ALA A 47 4.28 -9.02 -7.80
C ALA A 47 5.16 -7.85 -8.23
N VAL A 48 6.39 -7.77 -7.72
CA VAL A 48 7.28 -6.62 -7.94
C VAL A 48 7.77 -6.51 -9.39
N PRO A 49 8.38 -7.55 -10.00
CA PRO A 49 8.83 -7.46 -11.40
C PRO A 49 7.65 -7.34 -12.37
N VAL A 50 6.55 -8.05 -12.13
CA VAL A 50 5.31 -7.94 -12.94
C VAL A 50 4.71 -6.54 -12.84
N GLY A 51 4.61 -5.99 -11.63
CA GLY A 51 4.14 -4.62 -11.40
C GLY A 51 5.03 -3.58 -12.06
N HIS A 52 6.36 -3.76 -12.02
CA HIS A 52 7.31 -2.90 -12.72
C HIS A 52 7.08 -2.91 -14.25
N ALA A 53 6.94 -4.10 -14.85
CA ALA A 53 6.71 -4.26 -16.28
C ALA A 53 5.38 -3.65 -16.75
N LEU A 54 4.35 -3.66 -15.89
CA LEU A 54 3.00 -3.18 -16.21
C LEU A 54 2.74 -1.72 -15.87
N ARG A 55 3.62 -1.09 -15.08
CA ARG A 55 3.37 0.23 -14.47
C ARG A 55 2.96 1.31 -15.48
N ARG A 56 3.58 1.30 -16.67
CA ARG A 56 3.25 2.26 -17.72
C ARG A 56 1.87 1.97 -18.31
N THR A 57 1.65 0.76 -18.79
CA THR A 57 0.42 0.39 -19.52
C THR A 57 -0.80 0.45 -18.62
N THR A 58 -0.71 0.04 -17.36
CA THR A 58 -1.85 0.08 -16.44
C THR A 58 -2.27 1.51 -16.16
N ARG A 59 -1.32 2.44 -15.97
CA ARG A 59 -1.61 3.87 -15.81
C ARG A 59 -2.29 4.46 -17.05
N GLU A 60 -1.76 4.18 -18.24
CA GLU A 60 -2.32 4.70 -19.51
C GLU A 60 -3.73 4.17 -19.77
N ARG A 61 -4.01 2.93 -19.35
CA ARG A 61 -5.30 2.25 -19.56
C ARG A 61 -6.27 2.39 -18.38
N GLY A 62 -5.87 3.09 -17.31
CA GLY A 62 -6.67 3.27 -16.09
C GLY A 62 -6.92 1.98 -15.29
N GLN A 63 -6.07 0.97 -15.44
CA GLN A 63 -6.16 -0.30 -14.73
C GLN A 63 -5.49 -0.23 -13.36
N ASP A 64 -6.07 -0.94 -12.40
CA ASP A 64 -5.57 -0.95 -11.03
C ASP A 64 -4.66 -2.17 -10.77
N LEU A 65 -3.39 -1.91 -10.45
CA LEU A 65 -2.40 -2.95 -10.12
C LEU A 65 -2.86 -3.89 -9.00
N LYS A 66 -3.64 -3.40 -8.03
CA LYS A 66 -4.19 -4.23 -6.94
C LYS A 66 -5.05 -5.37 -7.46
N GLY A 67 -5.75 -5.14 -8.56
CA GLY A 67 -6.65 -6.11 -9.16
C GLY A 67 -5.98 -6.99 -10.20
N VAL A 68 -5.16 -6.38 -11.07
CA VAL A 68 -4.55 -7.11 -12.20
C VAL A 68 -3.27 -7.86 -11.82
N VAL A 69 -2.39 -7.28 -10.99
CA VAL A 69 -1.18 -7.96 -10.48
C VAL A 69 -1.46 -8.64 -9.15
N GLY A 70 -2.24 -8.00 -8.28
CA GLY A 70 -2.54 -8.53 -6.95
C GLY A 70 -3.24 -9.89 -6.99
N VAL A 71 -4.08 -10.17 -7.99
CA VAL A 71 -4.71 -11.50 -8.13
C VAL A 71 -3.68 -12.60 -8.43
N LEU A 72 -2.66 -12.31 -9.24
CA LEU A 72 -1.59 -13.26 -9.55
C LEU A 72 -0.73 -13.54 -8.32
N ALA A 73 -0.31 -12.47 -7.63
CA ALA A 73 0.48 -12.57 -6.40
C ALA A 73 -0.28 -13.34 -5.31
N ALA A 74 -1.56 -13.00 -5.08
CA ALA A 74 -2.40 -13.72 -4.13
C ALA A 74 -2.58 -15.19 -4.52
N THR A 75 -2.65 -15.51 -5.83
CA THR A 75 -2.75 -16.89 -6.32
C THR A 75 -1.47 -17.68 -6.05
N VAL A 76 -0.29 -17.04 -6.17
CA VAL A 76 0.98 -17.67 -5.76
C VAL A 76 0.94 -18.05 -4.29
N ALA A 77 0.62 -17.11 -3.40
CA ALA A 77 0.61 -17.39 -1.97
C ALA A 77 -0.44 -18.44 -1.60
N ALA A 78 -1.68 -18.31 -2.11
CA ALA A 78 -2.76 -19.27 -1.90
C ALA A 78 -2.39 -20.67 -2.40
N GLY A 79 -1.88 -20.78 -3.63
CA GLY A 79 -1.47 -22.05 -4.24
C GLY A 79 -0.33 -22.73 -3.48
N ARG A 80 0.67 -21.96 -3.02
CA ARG A 80 1.75 -22.50 -2.19
C ARG A 80 1.25 -22.98 -0.83
N CYS A 81 0.39 -22.23 -0.15
CA CYS A 81 -0.22 -22.67 1.12
C CYS A 81 -1.10 -23.93 0.93
N ALA A 82 -1.72 -24.09 -0.25
CA ALA A 82 -2.50 -25.26 -0.63
C ALA A 82 -1.66 -26.48 -1.00
N GLY A 83 -0.33 -26.34 -1.11
CA GLY A 83 0.57 -27.41 -1.54
C GLY A 83 0.47 -27.74 -3.03
N LEU A 84 0.06 -26.79 -3.87
CA LEU A 84 0.08 -26.97 -5.32
C LEU A 84 1.51 -27.16 -5.83
N ASP A 85 1.71 -28.11 -6.74
CA ASP A 85 2.96 -28.24 -7.48
C ASP A 85 3.10 -27.14 -8.56
N ALA A 86 4.23 -27.14 -9.28
CA ALA A 86 4.53 -26.12 -10.28
C ALA A 86 3.53 -26.10 -11.45
N GLU A 87 3.07 -27.26 -11.95
CA GLU A 87 2.10 -27.32 -13.05
C GLU A 87 0.74 -26.81 -12.55
N GLN A 88 0.30 -27.28 -11.39
CA GLN A 88 -0.94 -26.84 -10.75
C GLN A 88 -0.94 -25.33 -10.49
N LEU A 89 0.18 -24.77 -10.03
CA LEU A 89 0.30 -23.34 -9.80
C LEU A 89 0.21 -22.55 -11.11
N ALA A 90 0.83 -23.04 -12.19
CA ALA A 90 0.71 -22.42 -13.52
C ALA A 90 -0.74 -22.46 -14.03
N LEU A 91 -1.46 -23.56 -13.84
CA LEU A 91 -2.89 -23.66 -14.16
C LEU A 91 -3.72 -22.68 -13.34
N ALA A 92 -3.44 -22.53 -12.04
CA ALA A 92 -4.14 -21.59 -11.16
C ALA A 92 -3.89 -20.14 -11.57
N LEU A 93 -2.65 -19.80 -11.95
CA LEU A 93 -2.30 -18.48 -12.48
C LEU A 93 -3.04 -18.20 -13.79
N GLY A 94 -3.17 -19.20 -14.69
CA GLY A 94 -3.99 -19.07 -15.89
C GLY A 94 -5.45 -18.70 -15.58
N LEU A 95 -6.08 -19.35 -14.59
CA LEU A 95 -7.43 -18.99 -14.15
C LEU A 95 -7.50 -17.60 -13.52
N ALA A 96 -6.45 -17.22 -12.78
CA ALA A 96 -6.37 -15.91 -12.14
C ALA A 96 -6.30 -14.77 -13.18
N VAL A 97 -5.62 -14.98 -14.31
CA VAL A 97 -5.59 -14.05 -15.44
C VAL A 97 -7.00 -13.78 -15.97
N ASP A 98 -7.81 -14.81 -16.15
CA ASP A 98 -9.19 -14.67 -16.63
C ASP A 98 -10.11 -13.93 -15.63
N MET A 99 -9.67 -13.78 -14.38
CA MET A 99 -10.38 -13.05 -13.33
C MET A 99 -9.72 -11.71 -12.93
N ALA A 100 -8.63 -11.32 -13.62
CA ALA A 100 -7.93 -10.07 -13.39
C ALA A 100 -8.80 -8.87 -13.82
N SER A 101 -9.11 -7.98 -12.87
CA SER A 101 -10.04 -6.86 -13.09
C SER A 101 -9.78 -5.69 -12.14
N GLY A 102 -10.38 -4.53 -12.42
CA GLY A 102 -10.30 -3.33 -11.58
C GLY A 102 -9.74 -2.12 -12.34
N THR A 103 -10.33 -0.95 -12.07
CA THR A 103 -9.92 0.32 -12.67
C THR A 103 -9.67 1.36 -11.57
N GLU A 104 -8.80 2.31 -11.86
CA GLU A 104 -8.53 3.43 -10.95
C GLU A 104 -9.61 4.53 -11.02
N GLN A 105 -10.76 4.31 -11.69
CA GLN A 105 -11.79 5.34 -11.88
C GLN A 105 -12.29 5.96 -10.56
N TYR A 106 -12.25 5.20 -9.46
CA TYR A 106 -12.61 5.69 -8.13
C TYR A 106 -11.84 6.94 -7.68
N VAL A 107 -10.67 7.23 -8.27
CA VAL A 107 -9.90 8.44 -7.95
C VAL A 107 -10.51 9.71 -8.56
N TYR A 108 -11.37 9.58 -9.57
CA TYR A 108 -11.99 10.69 -10.28
C TYR A 108 -13.46 10.90 -9.90
N ASP A 109 -14.09 9.91 -9.27
CA ASP A 109 -15.48 9.97 -8.86
C ASP A 109 -15.64 10.82 -7.59
N LYS A 110 -16.15 12.04 -7.79
CA LYS A 110 -16.22 13.10 -6.77
C LYS A 110 -17.26 12.85 -5.68
N ASP A 111 -18.11 11.85 -5.82
CA ASP A 111 -19.10 11.47 -4.80
C ASP A 111 -18.55 10.38 -3.86
N GLY A 112 -17.30 9.96 -4.05
CA GLY A 112 -16.68 8.86 -3.33
C GLY A 112 -17.06 7.49 -3.91
N CYS A 113 -16.22 6.48 -3.66
CA CYS A 113 -16.47 5.12 -4.14
C CYS A 113 -15.71 4.09 -3.29
N ASP A 114 -16.40 3.02 -2.87
CA ASP A 114 -15.80 1.94 -2.07
C ASP A 114 -14.95 0.96 -2.91
N THR A 115 -14.92 1.13 -4.23
CA THR A 115 -14.32 0.16 -5.16
C THR A 115 -12.81 0.01 -4.97
N LYS A 116 -12.10 1.03 -4.48
CA LYS A 116 -10.65 0.97 -4.21
C LYS A 116 -10.29 -0.24 -3.36
N ASP A 117 -11.05 -0.47 -2.28
CA ASP A 117 -10.79 -1.56 -1.34
C ASP A 117 -11.41 -2.88 -1.82
N LEU A 118 -12.55 -2.79 -2.52
CA LEU A 118 -13.21 -3.95 -3.11
C LEU A 118 -12.32 -4.68 -4.12
N ILE A 119 -11.53 -3.96 -4.93
CA ILE A 119 -10.60 -4.53 -5.91
C ILE A 119 -9.60 -5.48 -5.23
N ALA A 120 -9.04 -5.08 -4.08
CA ALA A 120 -8.13 -5.94 -3.32
C ALA A 120 -8.83 -7.18 -2.75
N GLY A 121 -10.06 -7.02 -2.25
CA GLY A 121 -10.89 -8.13 -1.79
C GLY A 121 -11.25 -9.13 -2.89
N PHE A 122 -11.57 -8.64 -4.10
CA PHE A 122 -11.81 -9.50 -5.26
C PHE A 122 -10.56 -10.24 -5.71
N ALA A 123 -9.39 -9.60 -5.73
CA ALA A 123 -8.14 -10.28 -6.02
C ALA A 123 -7.88 -11.44 -5.03
N ALA A 124 -8.01 -11.19 -3.72
CA ALA A 124 -7.84 -12.23 -2.71
C ALA A 124 -8.86 -13.38 -2.86
N ARG A 125 -10.15 -13.05 -3.06
CA ARG A 125 -11.22 -14.04 -3.29
C ARG A 125 -10.94 -14.89 -4.53
N ASN A 126 -10.60 -14.25 -5.65
CA ASN A 126 -10.39 -14.92 -6.93
C ASN A 126 -9.16 -15.83 -6.88
N ALA A 127 -8.11 -15.45 -6.15
CA ALA A 127 -6.95 -16.30 -5.91
C ALA A 127 -7.28 -17.58 -5.15
N VAL A 128 -8.06 -17.46 -4.06
CA VAL A 128 -8.55 -18.63 -3.31
C VAL A 128 -9.42 -19.51 -4.21
N PHE A 129 -10.30 -18.90 -5.01
CA PHE A 129 -11.18 -19.62 -5.92
C PHE A 129 -10.40 -20.38 -7.02
N ALA A 130 -9.44 -19.74 -7.70
CA ALA A 130 -8.57 -20.38 -8.69
C ALA A 130 -7.79 -21.56 -8.09
N THR A 131 -7.23 -21.37 -6.89
CA THR A 131 -6.54 -22.44 -6.16
C THR A 131 -7.45 -23.63 -5.91
N ARG A 132 -8.68 -23.39 -5.46
CA ARG A 132 -9.67 -24.45 -5.18
C ARG A 132 -10.12 -25.17 -6.45
N LEU A 133 -10.30 -24.45 -7.55
CA LEU A 133 -10.63 -25.05 -8.85
C LEU A 133 -9.55 -26.05 -9.28
N VAL A 134 -8.28 -25.69 -9.18
CA VAL A 134 -7.18 -26.59 -9.52
C VAL A 134 -7.10 -27.78 -8.56
N GLN A 135 -7.29 -27.58 -7.24
CA GLN A 135 -7.38 -28.69 -6.28
C GLN A 135 -8.52 -29.67 -6.63
N ALA A 136 -9.61 -29.16 -7.22
CA ALA A 136 -10.75 -29.96 -7.69
C ALA A 136 -10.54 -30.59 -9.08
N GLY A 137 -9.37 -30.41 -9.70
CA GLY A 137 -9.02 -30.97 -11.02
C GLY A 137 -9.41 -30.11 -12.23
N PHE A 138 -9.87 -28.87 -12.01
CA PHE A 138 -10.09 -27.92 -13.11
C PHE A 138 -8.73 -27.45 -13.67
N ARG A 139 -8.67 -27.23 -14.99
CA ARG A 139 -7.45 -26.79 -15.68
C ARG A 139 -7.63 -25.37 -16.23
N GLY A 140 -6.75 -24.46 -15.85
CA GLY A 140 -6.62 -23.16 -16.50
C GLY A 140 -5.71 -23.18 -17.73
N PRO A 141 -5.62 -22.07 -18.48
CA PRO A 141 -4.66 -21.93 -19.56
C PRO A 141 -3.22 -22.03 -19.02
N LEU A 142 -2.48 -23.09 -19.38
CA LEU A 142 -1.11 -23.30 -18.88
C LEU A 142 -0.16 -22.17 -19.28
N SER A 143 -0.31 -21.64 -20.50
CA SER A 143 0.43 -20.47 -21.01
C SER A 143 -0.33 -19.15 -20.76
N GLY A 144 -1.10 -19.07 -19.68
CA GLY A 144 -1.95 -17.91 -19.38
C GLY A 144 -1.17 -16.61 -19.17
N LEU A 145 0.11 -16.69 -18.80
CA LEU A 145 0.96 -15.51 -18.62
C LEU A 145 1.63 -15.06 -19.93
N ASP A 146 2.26 -15.97 -20.65
CA ASP A 146 3.24 -15.72 -21.72
C ASP A 146 2.82 -16.21 -23.11
N GLY A 147 1.64 -16.85 -23.23
CA GLY A 147 1.09 -17.32 -24.51
C GLY A 147 0.72 -16.20 -25.50
N GLU A 148 0.25 -16.59 -26.68
CA GLU A 148 -0.13 -15.67 -27.78
C GLU A 148 -1.17 -14.62 -27.37
N TYR A 149 -2.11 -15.00 -26.50
CA TYR A 149 -3.11 -14.13 -25.87
C TYR A 149 -2.90 -14.02 -24.35
N GLY A 150 -1.68 -14.29 -23.88
CA GLY A 150 -1.34 -14.30 -22.46
C GLY A 150 -1.36 -12.92 -21.81
N PHE A 151 -1.38 -12.93 -20.48
CA PHE A 151 -1.45 -11.76 -19.61
C PHE A 151 -0.49 -10.63 -20.01
N PHE A 152 0.79 -10.94 -20.27
CA PHE A 152 1.79 -9.91 -20.57
C PHE A 152 1.53 -9.20 -21.90
N ARG A 153 0.89 -9.86 -22.87
CA ARG A 153 0.46 -9.24 -24.14
C ARG A 153 -0.85 -8.47 -23.96
N ALA A 154 -1.77 -8.99 -23.17
CA ALA A 154 -3.08 -8.38 -22.95
C ALA A 154 -2.99 -7.09 -22.09
N TYR A 155 -2.23 -7.12 -21.01
CA TYR A 155 -2.14 -6.03 -20.03
C TYR A 155 -0.85 -5.20 -20.15
N GLY A 156 0.22 -5.79 -20.68
CA GLY A 156 1.54 -5.17 -20.81
C GLY A 156 1.97 -4.92 -22.25
N GLU A 157 3.28 -4.99 -22.45
CA GLU A 157 3.96 -4.79 -23.74
C GLU A 157 4.58 -6.09 -24.28
N GLY A 158 4.20 -7.23 -23.69
CA GLY A 158 4.79 -8.53 -23.94
C GLY A 158 5.61 -9.04 -22.75
N TYR A 159 6.01 -10.32 -22.84
CA TYR A 159 6.82 -10.99 -21.83
C TYR A 159 8.30 -10.71 -22.08
N ALA A 160 9.00 -10.29 -21.03
CA ALA A 160 10.45 -10.15 -21.01
C ALA A 160 11.07 -11.40 -20.37
N SER A 161 11.97 -12.06 -21.10
CA SER A 161 12.53 -13.36 -20.68
C SER A 161 13.41 -13.29 -19.43
N ASP A 162 13.97 -12.12 -19.15
CA ASP A 162 14.86 -11.82 -18.02
C ASP A 162 14.10 -11.31 -16.77
N MET A 163 12.77 -11.15 -16.85
CA MET A 163 11.92 -10.57 -15.78
C MET A 163 12.11 -11.24 -14.41
N PHE A 164 12.50 -12.51 -14.41
CA PHE A 164 12.61 -13.35 -13.22
C PHE A 164 14.04 -13.90 -13.00
N ASP A 165 15.07 -13.33 -13.64
CA ASP A 165 16.45 -13.83 -13.56
C ASP A 165 17.07 -13.68 -12.16
N ASP A 166 16.56 -12.76 -11.36
CA ASP A 166 17.03 -12.48 -10.00
C ASP A 166 16.19 -13.14 -8.89
N LEU A 167 15.24 -14.01 -9.25
CA LEU A 167 14.42 -14.74 -8.29
C LEU A 167 15.28 -15.43 -7.22
N GLY A 168 14.97 -15.18 -5.94
CA GLY A 168 15.65 -15.79 -4.80
C GLY A 168 17.06 -15.26 -4.50
N ARG A 169 17.46 -14.13 -5.09
CA ARG A 169 18.69 -13.40 -4.73
C ARG A 169 18.39 -12.23 -3.80
N ASP A 170 17.83 -11.16 -4.36
CA ASP A 170 17.47 -9.94 -3.65
C ASP A 170 15.95 -9.93 -3.45
N PHE A 171 15.50 -10.39 -2.28
CA PHE A 171 14.08 -10.63 -2.06
C PHE A 171 13.24 -9.36 -2.19
N ALA A 172 12.29 -9.37 -3.11
CA ALA A 172 11.44 -8.23 -3.47
C ALA A 172 10.54 -7.75 -2.31
N ILE A 173 10.26 -8.60 -1.33
CA ILE A 173 9.54 -8.17 -0.12
C ILE A 173 10.34 -7.15 0.70
N LEU A 174 11.68 -7.21 0.68
CA LEU A 174 12.56 -6.32 1.44
C LEU A 174 12.64 -4.91 0.84
N THR A 175 12.16 -4.73 -0.40
CA THR A 175 12.06 -3.42 -1.04
C THR A 175 10.69 -2.76 -0.83
N THR A 176 9.80 -3.40 -0.05
CA THR A 176 8.46 -2.88 0.25
C THR A 176 8.46 -2.14 1.59
N GLY A 177 7.84 -0.96 1.59
CA GLY A 177 7.72 -0.14 2.78
C GLY A 177 6.39 -0.28 3.52
N PHE A 178 6.38 0.10 4.79
CA PHE A 178 5.16 0.23 5.58
C PHE A 178 4.72 1.69 5.66
N LYS A 179 3.40 1.92 5.69
CA LYS A 179 2.83 3.25 5.90
C LYS A 179 2.70 3.59 7.38
N PRO A 180 3.41 4.61 7.90
CA PRO A 180 3.21 5.09 9.28
C PRO A 180 2.03 6.06 9.40
N HIS A 181 1.66 6.74 8.32
CA HIS A 181 0.59 7.74 8.25
C HIS A 181 -0.59 7.24 7.44
N GLY A 182 -1.78 7.79 7.70
CA GLY A 182 -2.97 7.51 6.92
C GLY A 182 -2.96 8.20 5.55
N GLY A 183 -3.57 7.55 4.56
CA GLY A 183 -3.80 8.14 3.24
C GLY A 183 -2.91 7.61 2.11
N CYS A 184 -2.76 8.42 1.07
CA CYS A 184 -1.95 8.11 -0.10
C CYS A 184 -0.46 8.11 0.23
N ARG A 185 0.32 7.12 -0.26
CA ARG A 185 1.77 7.04 0.00
C ARG A 185 2.50 8.34 -0.38
N HIS A 186 2.05 9.00 -1.45
CA HIS A 186 2.63 10.24 -1.97
C HIS A 186 2.31 11.50 -1.15
N THR A 187 1.68 11.38 0.02
CA THR A 187 1.51 12.51 0.94
C THR A 187 2.40 12.39 2.18
N HIS A 188 2.97 11.21 2.45
CA HIS A 188 3.69 10.90 3.68
C HIS A 188 4.94 11.77 3.85
N GLN A 189 5.66 12.00 2.76
CA GLN A 189 6.87 12.81 2.79
C GLN A 189 6.60 14.27 3.20
N ALA A 190 5.41 14.81 2.89
CA ALA A 190 5.02 16.13 3.36
C ALA A 190 4.70 16.13 4.86
N VAL A 191 4.04 15.06 5.35
CA VAL A 191 3.83 14.84 6.78
C VAL A 191 5.17 14.76 7.50
N ASP A 192 6.11 13.94 7.03
CA ASP A 192 7.41 13.75 7.67
C ASP A 192 8.25 15.05 7.71
N ALA A 193 8.22 15.84 6.65
CA ALA A 193 8.87 17.15 6.60
C ALA A 193 8.22 18.15 7.57
N VAL A 194 6.89 18.20 7.65
CA VAL A 194 6.18 18.99 8.68
C VAL A 194 6.57 18.55 10.09
N GLN A 195 6.66 17.24 10.33
CA GLN A 195 7.04 16.69 11.63
C GLN A 195 8.48 17.05 12.02
N GLN A 196 9.42 17.15 11.06
CA GLN A 196 10.75 17.70 11.34
C GLN A 196 10.69 19.16 11.82
N ILE A 197 9.86 19.99 11.18
CA ILE A 197 9.68 21.40 11.57
C ILE A 197 9.09 21.49 12.97
N LEU A 198 8.04 20.72 13.29
CA LEU A 198 7.40 20.72 14.60
C LEU A 198 8.36 20.25 15.71
N ARG A 199 9.25 19.29 15.42
CA ARG A 199 10.30 18.86 16.37
C ARG A 199 11.37 19.92 16.64
N SER A 200 11.59 20.85 15.70
CA SER A 200 12.55 21.94 15.88
C SER A 200 12.08 23.04 16.84
N GLY A 201 10.78 23.07 17.16
CA GLY A 201 10.18 24.00 18.11
C GLY A 201 8.69 24.23 17.85
N PRO A 202 7.97 24.84 18.81
CA PRO A 202 6.55 25.11 18.66
C PRO A 202 6.28 26.01 17.44
N VAL A 203 5.15 25.75 16.79
CA VAL A 203 4.63 26.49 15.63
C VAL A 203 3.22 26.91 15.97
N ASP A 204 2.97 28.23 16.03
CA ASP A 204 1.61 28.75 15.99
C ASP A 204 1.18 28.81 14.52
N THR A 205 0.22 27.97 14.14
CA THR A 205 -0.24 27.91 12.76
C THR A 205 -0.85 29.23 12.30
N THR A 206 -1.42 30.02 13.21
CA THR A 206 -2.06 31.30 12.88
C THR A 206 -1.07 32.36 12.40
N ASP A 207 0.22 32.21 12.70
CA ASP A 207 1.30 33.08 12.24
C ASP A 207 1.86 32.68 10.87
N ILE A 208 1.44 31.55 10.32
CA ILE A 208 1.87 31.11 8.98
C ILE A 208 1.14 31.95 7.93
N GLU A 209 1.91 32.69 7.14
CA GLU A 209 1.48 33.46 5.99
C GLU A 209 1.39 32.61 4.72
N ARG A 210 2.35 31.71 4.52
CA ARG A 210 2.43 30.85 3.33
C ARG A 210 3.10 29.51 3.64
N VAL A 211 2.63 28.45 2.98
CA VAL A 211 3.27 27.13 2.97
C VAL A 211 3.68 26.78 1.54
N VAL A 212 4.89 26.27 1.36
CA VAL A 212 5.34 25.72 0.07
C VAL A 212 5.72 24.26 0.27
N ILE A 213 5.12 23.37 -0.53
CA ILE A 213 5.44 21.93 -0.59
C ILE A 213 6.10 21.65 -1.93
N GLY A 214 7.42 21.49 -1.93
CA GLY A 214 8.20 21.05 -3.09
C GLY A 214 8.30 19.53 -3.12
N THR A 215 7.83 18.89 -4.19
CA THR A 215 7.84 17.43 -4.34
C THR A 215 8.00 17.01 -5.81
N TYR A 216 7.82 15.72 -6.13
CA TYR A 216 7.92 15.17 -7.48
C TYR A 216 6.57 15.18 -8.20
N ARG A 217 6.58 15.23 -9.54
CA ARG A 217 5.40 15.36 -10.41
C ARG A 217 4.32 14.33 -10.13
N TYR A 218 4.71 13.08 -9.88
CA TYR A 218 3.76 12.00 -9.60
C TYR A 218 2.94 12.24 -8.32
N ALA A 219 3.47 12.97 -7.33
CA ALA A 219 2.71 13.35 -6.13
C ALA A 219 1.73 14.50 -6.40
N THR A 220 1.97 15.31 -7.43
CA THR A 220 1.10 16.43 -7.81
C THR A 220 0.03 16.06 -8.83
N GLU A 221 0.19 14.93 -9.50
CA GLU A 221 -0.70 14.47 -10.58
C GLU A 221 -1.48 13.21 -10.20
N PRO A 222 -2.76 13.11 -10.60
CA PRO A 222 -3.58 14.15 -11.23
C PRO A 222 -3.89 15.32 -10.28
N SER A 223 -4.33 16.45 -10.83
CA SER A 223 -4.39 17.75 -10.13
C SER A 223 -5.20 17.74 -8.83
N PHE A 224 -6.15 16.83 -8.64
CA PHE A 224 -6.89 16.70 -7.38
C PHE A 224 -5.96 16.42 -6.18
N ARG A 225 -4.80 15.77 -6.39
CA ARG A 225 -3.82 15.50 -5.33
C ARG A 225 -3.20 16.77 -4.74
N ALA A 226 -3.20 17.85 -5.52
CA ALA A 226 -2.68 19.14 -5.14
C ALA A 226 -3.77 20.23 -5.09
N ALA A 227 -5.06 19.86 -5.15
CA ALA A 227 -6.16 20.81 -5.04
C ALA A 227 -6.32 21.32 -3.59
N ALA A 228 -6.71 22.58 -3.44
CA ALA A 228 -7.02 23.18 -2.13
C ALA A 228 -8.32 22.62 -1.54
N ASP A 229 -9.32 22.39 -2.41
CA ASP A 229 -10.67 21.97 -2.05
C ASP A 229 -10.94 20.54 -2.54
N PRO A 230 -10.54 19.50 -1.79
CA PRO A 230 -10.96 18.14 -2.08
C PRO A 230 -12.49 18.03 -1.94
N ALA A 231 -13.15 17.37 -2.89
CA ALA A 231 -14.61 17.26 -2.89
C ALA A 231 -15.15 16.32 -1.81
N THR A 232 -14.34 15.35 -1.37
CA THR A 232 -14.73 14.36 -0.34
C THR A 232 -13.61 14.10 0.65
N ARG A 233 -13.95 13.40 1.75
CA ARG A 233 -12.97 12.91 2.72
C ARG A 233 -11.97 11.96 2.08
N GLU A 234 -12.40 11.11 1.15
CA GLU A 234 -11.55 10.15 0.45
C GLU A 234 -10.51 10.88 -0.39
N LEU A 235 -10.93 11.88 -1.17
CA LEU A 235 -10.02 12.74 -1.93
C LEU A 235 -9.11 13.57 -1.02
N ALA A 236 -9.60 13.97 0.15
CA ALA A 236 -8.78 14.64 1.16
C ALA A 236 -7.63 13.74 1.64
N GLY A 237 -7.87 12.43 1.82
CA GLY A 237 -6.85 11.42 2.11
C GLY A 237 -5.84 11.18 0.96
N LEU A 238 -6.12 11.69 -0.24
CA LEU A 238 -5.21 11.66 -1.39
C LEU A 238 -4.50 13.01 -1.64
N SER A 239 -4.82 14.05 -0.87
CA SER A 239 -4.31 15.41 -1.08
C SER A 239 -3.09 15.71 -0.22
N ILE A 240 -1.98 16.11 -0.85
CA ILE A 240 -0.75 16.49 -0.16
C ILE A 240 -0.91 17.79 0.64
N ARG A 241 -1.76 18.71 0.16
CA ARG A 241 -2.11 19.94 0.91
C ARG A 241 -2.84 19.61 2.20
N VAL A 242 -3.83 18.70 2.12
CA VAL A 242 -4.58 18.26 3.29
C VAL A 242 -3.66 17.57 4.28
N ALA A 243 -2.84 16.62 3.83
CA ALA A 243 -1.92 15.90 4.71
C ALA A 243 -0.96 16.84 5.46
N GLY A 244 -0.37 17.82 4.75
CA GLY A 244 0.49 18.83 5.37
C GLY A 244 -0.26 19.70 6.38
N ALA A 245 -1.44 20.20 6.02
CA ALA A 245 -2.26 21.05 6.91
C ALA A 245 -2.79 20.29 8.14
N VAL A 246 -3.26 19.05 7.96
CA VAL A 246 -3.68 18.17 9.06
C VAL A 246 -2.49 17.90 9.99
N SER A 247 -1.32 17.60 9.44
CA SER A 247 -0.11 17.37 10.26
C SER A 247 0.31 18.62 11.04
N LEU A 248 0.15 19.82 10.49
CA LEU A 248 0.43 21.07 11.21
C LEU A 248 -0.53 21.29 12.38
N VAL A 249 -1.82 21.01 12.20
CA VAL A 249 -2.86 21.29 13.21
C VAL A 249 -2.96 20.19 14.27
N ARG A 250 -2.84 18.93 13.86
CA ARG A 250 -3.03 17.76 14.73
C ARG A 250 -1.72 17.22 15.28
N HIS A 251 -0.58 17.67 14.73
CA HIS A 251 0.75 17.16 15.03
C HIS A 251 0.89 15.66 14.70
N SER A 252 -0.01 15.13 13.87
CA SER A 252 -0.05 13.76 13.37
C SER A 252 -0.88 13.71 12.10
N ALA A 253 -0.80 12.59 11.37
CA ALA A 253 -1.64 12.31 10.20
C ALA A 253 -2.18 10.88 10.25
N TRP A 254 -2.72 10.47 11.40
CA TRP A 254 -3.44 9.21 11.54
C TRP A 254 -4.76 9.25 10.74
N PRO A 255 -5.33 8.11 10.31
CA PRO A 255 -6.60 8.07 9.59
C PRO A 255 -7.74 8.90 10.25
N ASP A 256 -7.79 8.92 11.58
CA ASP A 256 -8.78 9.69 12.34
C ASP A 256 -8.54 11.21 12.29
N ASP A 257 -7.29 11.65 12.12
CA ASP A 257 -6.95 13.08 12.01
C ASP A 257 -7.55 13.72 10.76
N TYR A 258 -7.75 12.93 9.72
CA TYR A 258 -8.44 13.37 8.51
C TYR A 258 -9.92 13.66 8.75
N ALA A 259 -10.52 13.36 9.90
CA ALA A 259 -11.85 13.90 10.26
C ALA A 259 -11.83 15.45 10.35
N ALA A 260 -10.66 16.03 10.65
CA ALA A 260 -10.46 17.48 10.67
C ALA A 260 -10.17 18.07 9.28
N TRP A 261 -10.27 17.29 8.19
CA TRP A 261 -9.93 17.75 6.85
C TRP A 261 -10.62 19.06 6.49
N ASP A 262 -11.88 19.26 6.90
CA ASP A 262 -12.65 20.49 6.69
C ASP A 262 -12.79 21.40 7.93
N ALA A 263 -11.90 21.27 8.91
CA ALA A 263 -11.85 22.23 10.00
C ALA A 263 -11.42 23.63 9.47
N PRO A 264 -11.91 24.75 10.05
CA PRO A 264 -11.57 26.10 9.58
C PRO A 264 -10.07 26.37 9.43
N GLU A 265 -9.27 25.92 10.39
CA GLU A 265 -7.82 26.12 10.37
C GLU A 265 -7.13 25.27 9.29
N VAL A 266 -7.57 24.02 9.11
CA VAL A 266 -7.07 23.16 8.02
C VAL A 266 -7.48 23.74 6.66
N ARG A 267 -8.72 24.24 6.49
CA ARG A 267 -9.13 25.02 5.29
C ARG A 267 -8.18 26.17 5.01
N ARG A 268 -7.91 27.01 6.02
CA ARG A 268 -7.03 28.19 5.87
C ARG A 268 -5.65 27.78 5.40
N LEU A 269 -5.02 26.81 6.06
CA LEU A 269 -3.68 26.33 5.72
C LEU A 269 -3.61 25.75 4.31
N ARG A 270 -4.60 24.95 3.88
CA ARG A 270 -4.66 24.38 2.51
C ARG A 270 -4.71 25.46 1.42
N HIS A 271 -5.40 26.57 1.69
CA HIS A 271 -5.55 27.68 0.74
C HIS A 271 -4.27 28.52 0.61
N ILE A 272 -3.49 28.64 1.68
CA ILE A 272 -2.18 29.32 1.64
C ILE A 272 -1.01 28.37 1.32
N THR A 273 -1.32 27.12 0.96
CA THR A 273 -0.32 26.11 0.58
C THR A 273 -0.16 26.06 -0.93
N ASP A 274 1.05 26.33 -1.41
CA ASP A 274 1.46 26.06 -2.78
C ASP A 274 2.13 24.69 -2.87
N VAL A 275 1.72 23.87 -3.83
CA VAL A 275 2.38 22.59 -4.14
C VAL A 275 3.09 22.75 -5.47
N VAL A 276 4.39 22.54 -5.49
CA VAL A 276 5.24 22.74 -6.67
C VAL A 276 6.06 21.49 -6.97
N VAL A 277 6.36 21.29 -8.25
CA VAL A 277 7.36 20.29 -8.67
C VAL A 277 8.74 20.89 -8.42
N ASP A 278 9.46 20.30 -7.47
CA ASP A 278 10.86 20.65 -7.19
C ASP A 278 11.77 19.84 -8.14
N PRO A 279 12.52 20.49 -9.04
CA PRO A 279 13.29 19.78 -10.07
C PRO A 279 14.34 18.81 -9.51
N GLU A 280 14.95 19.10 -8.36
CA GLU A 280 15.96 18.21 -7.78
C GLU A 280 15.33 16.98 -7.14
N ILE A 281 14.15 17.14 -6.54
CA ILE A 281 13.39 16.02 -5.99
C ILE A 281 12.83 15.17 -7.13
N ASP A 282 12.23 15.79 -8.15
CA ASP A 282 11.62 15.12 -9.30
C ASP A 282 12.64 14.26 -10.08
N ARG A 283 13.86 14.78 -10.26
CA ARG A 283 14.95 14.08 -10.96
C ARG A 283 15.33 12.74 -10.32
N THR A 284 15.07 12.57 -9.03
CA THR A 284 15.43 11.34 -8.29
C THR A 284 14.27 10.36 -8.14
N PHE A 285 13.06 10.71 -8.59
CA PHE A 285 11.93 9.79 -8.60
C PHE A 285 12.02 8.84 -9.80
N PRO A 286 11.70 7.53 -9.66
CA PRO A 286 11.11 6.85 -8.51
C PRO A 286 12.12 6.27 -7.50
N GLN A 287 13.43 6.44 -7.68
CA GLN A 287 14.42 5.90 -6.75
C GLN A 287 14.27 6.51 -5.35
N LYS A 288 13.89 7.79 -5.28
CA LYS A 288 13.56 8.52 -4.04
C LYS A 288 12.17 9.14 -4.16
N ASN A 289 11.57 9.48 -3.02
CA ASN A 289 10.25 10.10 -2.95
C ASN A 289 10.21 11.27 -1.95
N GLY A 290 11.25 12.09 -1.99
CA GLY A 290 11.45 13.18 -1.05
C GLY A 290 10.44 14.34 -1.16
N CYS A 291 10.54 15.24 -0.18
CA CYS A 291 9.75 16.46 -0.13
C CYS A 291 10.44 17.52 0.73
N ARG A 292 10.27 18.77 0.32
CA ARG A 292 10.64 19.96 1.08
C ARG A 292 9.38 20.72 1.46
N VAL A 293 9.24 21.05 2.74
CA VAL A 293 8.17 21.90 3.24
C VAL A 293 8.80 23.16 3.81
N THR A 294 8.34 24.31 3.33
CA THR A 294 8.78 25.63 3.81
C THR A 294 7.58 26.37 4.39
N LEU A 295 7.66 26.76 5.67
CA LEU A 295 6.71 27.62 6.34
C LEU A 295 7.26 29.04 6.37
N GLN A 296 6.50 30.00 5.81
CA GLN A 296 6.79 31.43 5.87
C GLN A 296 5.84 32.07 6.89
N PHE A 297 6.41 32.73 7.89
CA PHE A 297 5.67 33.38 8.96
C PHE A 297 5.47 34.86 8.69
N LYS A 298 4.43 35.45 9.29
CA LYS A 298 4.08 36.89 9.14
C LYS A 298 5.17 37.85 9.59
N ASP A 299 6.08 37.42 10.46
CA ASP A 299 7.24 38.20 10.91
C ASP A 299 8.42 38.14 9.90
N GLY A 300 8.23 37.44 8.78
CA GLY A 300 9.24 37.22 7.74
C GLY A 300 10.20 36.06 8.04
N SER A 301 10.10 35.42 9.21
CA SER A 301 10.90 34.24 9.51
C SER A 301 10.45 33.03 8.69
N VAL A 302 11.37 32.07 8.53
CA VAL A 302 11.16 30.87 7.71
C VAL A 302 11.61 29.64 8.49
N ARG A 303 10.82 28.57 8.40
CA ARG A 303 11.25 27.23 8.84
C ARG A 303 11.10 26.24 7.70
N GLU A 304 12.07 25.33 7.59
CA GLU A 304 12.11 24.32 6.55
C GLU A 304 12.26 22.91 7.14
N GLY A 305 11.57 21.96 6.55
CA GLY A 305 11.77 20.53 6.74
C GLY A 305 12.03 19.87 5.40
N TYR A 306 12.93 18.88 5.39
CA TYR A 306 13.29 18.15 4.19
C TYR A 306 13.49 16.67 4.50
N VAL A 307 12.83 15.82 3.72
CA VAL A 307 13.03 14.38 3.75
C VAL A 307 13.44 13.87 2.38
N GLU A 308 14.43 12.99 2.37
CA GLU A 308 14.91 12.32 1.16
C GLU A 308 14.03 11.11 0.80
N TYR A 309 13.57 10.38 1.82
CA TYR A 309 12.66 9.24 1.73
C TYR A 309 11.51 9.44 2.71
N ALA A 310 10.30 9.03 2.31
CA ALA A 310 9.18 8.95 3.24
C ALA A 310 9.46 7.91 4.34
N LYS A 311 9.00 8.16 5.57
CA LYS A 311 9.12 7.20 6.66
C LYS A 311 8.40 5.89 6.30
N GLY A 312 9.06 4.79 6.63
CA GLY A 312 8.68 3.44 6.31
C GLY A 312 9.12 2.95 4.93
N GLU A 313 9.80 3.76 4.11
CA GLU A 313 10.57 3.23 2.97
C GLU A 313 11.70 2.29 3.48
N PRO A 314 12.22 1.36 2.66
CA PRO A 314 13.34 0.51 3.06
C PRO A 314 14.57 1.27 3.58
N GLU A 315 14.85 2.44 3.01
CA GLU A 315 15.95 3.34 3.36
C GLU A 315 15.66 4.19 4.60
N PHE A 316 14.39 4.31 4.98
CA PHE A 316 13.98 5.00 6.20
C PHE A 316 12.88 4.21 6.93
N PRO A 317 13.19 3.01 7.45
CA PRO A 317 12.18 2.07 7.92
C PRO A 317 11.46 2.56 9.18
N ILE A 318 10.26 2.04 9.41
CA ILE A 318 9.65 2.10 10.74
C ILE A 318 10.46 1.21 11.70
N SER A 319 10.68 1.69 12.92
CA SER A 319 11.29 0.88 13.96
C SER A 319 10.31 -0.18 14.46
N GLU A 320 10.83 -1.20 15.13
CA GLU A 320 10.01 -2.25 15.75
C GLU A 320 9.01 -1.66 16.77
N GLY A 321 9.44 -0.68 17.56
CA GLY A 321 8.56 0.03 18.50
C GLY A 321 7.43 0.77 17.80
N GLU A 322 7.73 1.53 16.73
CA GLU A 322 6.71 2.21 15.92
C GLU A 322 5.74 1.21 15.25
N LEU A 323 6.23 0.03 14.83
CA LEU A 323 5.39 -1.02 14.26
C LEU A 323 4.45 -1.63 15.31
N GLN A 324 4.93 -1.88 16.52
CA GLN A 324 4.13 -2.38 17.63
C GLN A 324 3.05 -1.37 18.05
N GLU A 325 3.43 -0.10 18.20
CA GLU A 325 2.50 1.00 18.48
C GLU A 325 1.44 1.12 17.39
N LYS A 326 1.86 1.05 16.12
CA LYS A 326 0.94 1.05 14.98
C LYS A 326 -0.03 -0.13 15.05
N PHE A 327 0.44 -1.34 15.32
CA PHE A 327 -0.41 -2.53 15.43
C PHE A 327 -1.45 -2.35 16.53
N ALA A 328 -1.01 -2.00 17.74
CA ALA A 328 -1.88 -1.78 18.89
C ALA A 328 -2.94 -0.71 18.61
N ALA A 329 -2.54 0.41 18.00
CA ALA A 329 -3.45 1.51 17.65
C ALA A 329 -4.50 1.09 16.61
N LEU A 330 -4.14 0.29 15.61
CA LEU A 330 -5.06 -0.19 14.58
C LEU A 330 -6.04 -1.26 15.08
N THR A 331 -5.69 -1.99 16.14
CA THR A 331 -6.52 -3.08 16.67
C THR A 331 -7.34 -2.72 17.90
N ARG A 332 -7.09 -1.57 18.54
CA ARG A 332 -7.64 -1.23 19.87
C ARG A 332 -9.17 -1.24 19.95
N GLU A 333 -9.86 -0.91 18.85
CA GLU A 333 -11.33 -0.85 18.80
C GLU A 333 -11.98 -2.21 18.49
N ILE A 334 -11.20 -3.21 18.08
CA ILE A 334 -11.70 -4.51 17.59
C ILE A 334 -11.20 -5.71 18.40
N LEU A 335 -10.13 -5.54 19.18
CA LEU A 335 -9.50 -6.60 19.97
C LEU A 335 -9.14 -6.10 21.38
N PRO A 336 -9.29 -6.94 22.42
CA PRO A 336 -8.69 -6.66 23.73
C PRO A 336 -7.17 -6.46 23.61
N ALA A 337 -6.61 -5.54 24.39
CA ALA A 337 -5.18 -5.20 24.34
C ALA A 337 -4.26 -6.44 24.53
N SER A 338 -4.64 -7.37 25.42
CA SER A 338 -3.91 -8.62 25.64
C SER A 338 -3.92 -9.54 24.41
N THR A 339 -5.06 -9.64 23.72
CA THR A 339 -5.20 -10.44 22.49
C THR A 339 -4.41 -9.81 21.35
N ALA A 340 -4.44 -8.49 21.21
CA ALA A 340 -3.64 -7.78 20.22
C ALA A 340 -2.13 -8.00 20.46
N ALA A 341 -1.66 -7.87 21.71
CA ALA A 341 -0.27 -8.16 22.05
C ALA A 341 0.13 -9.61 21.72
N GLU A 342 -0.71 -10.59 22.07
CA GLU A 342 -0.42 -11.99 21.75
C GLU A 342 -0.38 -12.26 20.23
N ILE A 343 -1.28 -11.66 19.45
CA ILE A 343 -1.25 -11.76 17.99
C ILE A 343 0.05 -11.16 17.45
N TYR A 344 0.45 -9.99 17.93
CA TYR A 344 1.70 -9.33 17.53
C TYR A 344 2.90 -10.24 17.80
N ASP A 345 3.04 -10.76 19.01
CA ASP A 345 4.16 -11.62 19.40
C ASP A 345 4.23 -12.89 18.56
N ARG A 346 3.08 -13.50 18.25
CA ARG A 346 2.99 -14.67 17.37
C ARG A 346 3.31 -14.37 15.91
N CYS A 347 2.98 -13.17 15.42
CA CYS A 347 3.43 -12.71 14.10
C CYS A 347 4.95 -12.51 14.05
N MET A 348 5.55 -11.97 15.11
CA MET A 348 7.01 -11.78 15.22
C MET A 348 7.78 -13.10 15.35
N ALA A 349 7.12 -14.18 15.79
CA ALA A 349 7.66 -15.53 15.87
C ALA A 349 6.99 -16.51 14.89
N LEU A 350 6.45 -16.00 13.78
CA LEU A 350 5.61 -16.77 12.85
C LEU A 350 6.35 -17.98 12.28
N ASP A 351 7.64 -17.84 11.97
CA ASP A 351 8.52 -18.91 11.46
C ASP A 351 8.57 -20.14 12.37
N LYS A 352 8.32 -19.97 13.67
CA LYS A 352 8.37 -21.03 14.68
C LYS A 352 7.01 -21.70 14.91
N LEU A 353 5.93 -21.19 14.31
CA LEU A 353 4.61 -21.78 14.49
C LEU A 353 4.50 -23.07 13.67
N PRO A 354 4.28 -24.25 14.30
CA PRO A 354 4.07 -25.49 13.57
C PRO A 354 2.74 -25.48 12.80
N ASN A 355 1.80 -24.63 13.21
CA ASN A 355 0.50 -24.48 12.56
C ASN A 355 -0.09 -23.08 12.81
N VAL A 356 -0.44 -22.38 11.73
CA VAL A 356 -0.97 -21.00 11.80
C VAL A 356 -2.39 -20.90 12.36
N ARG A 357 -3.14 -22.00 12.47
CA ARG A 357 -4.49 -22.00 13.09
C ARG A 357 -4.48 -21.47 14.51
N SER A 358 -3.38 -21.71 15.24
CA SER A 358 -3.23 -21.22 16.61
C SER A 358 -3.18 -19.69 16.70
N LEU A 359 -2.54 -19.04 15.71
CA LEU A 359 -2.56 -17.57 15.55
C LEU A 359 -3.94 -17.09 15.11
N LEU A 360 -4.50 -17.72 14.07
CA LEU A 360 -5.78 -17.29 13.49
C LEU A 360 -6.96 -17.47 14.44
N ALA A 361 -6.91 -18.44 15.35
CA ALA A 361 -7.91 -18.60 16.39
C ALA A 361 -8.03 -17.38 17.31
N LEU A 362 -6.92 -16.65 17.55
CA LEU A 362 -6.94 -15.42 18.35
C LEU A 362 -7.61 -14.25 17.63
N ALA A 363 -7.51 -14.23 16.30
CA ALA A 363 -8.11 -13.20 15.45
C ALA A 363 -9.62 -13.43 15.21
N LYS A 364 -10.18 -14.56 15.67
CA LYS A 364 -11.61 -14.83 15.62
C LYS A 364 -12.32 -14.11 16.76
N THR A 365 -12.86 -12.92 16.50
CA THR A 365 -13.69 -12.22 17.48
C THR A 365 -15.07 -12.89 17.56
N PRO A 366 -15.55 -13.30 18.75
CA PRO A 366 -16.95 -13.68 18.91
C PRO A 366 -17.84 -12.46 18.65
N GLY A 367 -18.73 -12.53 17.65
CA GLY A 367 -19.76 -11.51 17.42
C GLY A 367 -19.54 -10.53 16.27
N LEU A 368 -18.49 -10.69 15.46
CA LEU A 368 -18.36 -10.03 14.15
C LEU A 368 -18.71 -11.04 13.04
N VAL A 369 -20.00 -11.13 12.71
CA VAL A 369 -20.54 -11.73 11.47
C VAL A 369 -21.53 -10.76 10.86
#